data_AF-H8WTV9-F1
#
_entry.id   AF-H8WTV9-F1
#
_cell.length_a   1.000
_cell.length_b   1.000
_cell.length_c   1.000
_cell.angle_alpha   90.00
_cell.angle_beta   90.00
_cell.angle_gamma   90.00
#
_symmetry.space_group_name_H-M   'P 1'
#
loop_
_entity.id
_entity.type
_entity.pdbx_description
1 polymer ?
#
loop_
_entity_poly.entity_id
_entity_poly.type
_entity_poly.pdbx_seq_one_letter_code
_entity_poly.pdbx_strand_id
1 'polypeptide(L)'
;MGSVLRDSYGAALSETLVGRFVEEEGARDRVVIATKYSNNLQPGNPNAGGNGRKNMFRAVDQSLKRLPTDYIDLYVVPTWGCHAAVSRNV
;
A
#
# COMPACT_ATOMS: atom_id res chain seq x y z
N MET A 1 27.05 11.00 -0.52
CA MET A 1 26.87 10.11 -1.68
C MET A 1 26.04 8.90 -1.22
N GLY A 2 24.79 8.79 -1.69
CA GLY A 2 24.04 7.51 -1.79
C GLY A 2 23.35 6.93 -0.55
N SER A 3 22.07 7.27 -0.32
CA SER A 3 20.97 6.30 -0.05
C SER A 3 19.65 7.02 0.32
N VAL A 4 19.08 7.79 -0.61
CA VAL A 4 17.74 8.41 -0.48
C VAL A 4 16.63 7.49 -1.01
N LEU A 5 16.94 6.31 -1.53
CA LEU A 5 15.96 5.49 -2.25
C LEU A 5 15.57 4.24 -1.45
N ARG A 6 14.59 4.40 -0.56
CA ARG A 6 13.79 3.26 -0.07
C ARG A 6 12.30 3.53 -0.27
N ASP A 7 11.92 3.64 -1.55
CA ASP A 7 10.73 3.05 -2.21
C ASP A 7 9.39 2.99 -1.45
N SER A 8 9.09 4.00 -0.64
CA SER A 8 7.80 4.15 0.07
C SER A 8 7.03 5.38 -0.41
N TYR A 9 7.71 6.49 -0.69
CA TYR A 9 7.11 7.67 -1.34
C TYR A 9 6.73 7.43 -2.81
N GLY A 10 7.57 6.70 -3.56
CA GLY A 10 7.32 6.39 -4.97
C GLY A 10 6.06 5.52 -5.15
N ALA A 11 5.82 4.58 -4.24
CA ALA A 11 4.62 3.73 -4.27
C ALA A 11 3.33 4.54 -4.11
N ALA A 12 3.31 5.52 -3.19
CA ALA A 12 2.14 6.38 -2.99
C ALA A 12 1.89 7.29 -4.21
N LEU A 13 2.94 7.85 -4.81
CA LEU A 13 2.80 8.67 -6.02
C LEU A 13 2.35 7.83 -7.22
N SER A 14 2.88 6.62 -7.37
CA SER A 14 2.50 5.71 -8.46
C SER A 14 1.04 5.33 -8.40
N GLU A 15 0.49 5.04 -7.20
CA GLU A 15 -0.93 4.76 -7.04
C GLU A 15 -1.80 5.95 -7.47
N THR A 16 -1.41 7.18 -7.08
CA THR A 16 -2.14 8.39 -7.50
C THR A 16 -2.13 8.60 -9.00
N LEU A 17 -0.98 8.39 -9.67
CA LEU A 17 -0.87 8.55 -11.11
C LEU A 17 -1.69 7.50 -11.87
N VAL A 18 -1.62 6.23 -11.43
CA VAL A 18 -2.40 5.15 -12.04
C VAL A 18 -3.89 5.36 -11.80
N GLY A 19 -4.29 5.72 -10.58
CA GLY A 19 -5.68 6.00 -10.24
C GLY A 19 -6.27 7.10 -11.11
N ARG A 20 -5.55 8.23 -11.24
CA ARG A 20 -5.95 9.33 -12.12
C ARG A 20 -6.09 8.89 -13.57
N PHE A 21 -5.13 8.13 -14.10
CA PHE A 21 -5.20 7.64 -15.48
C PHE A 21 -6.40 6.71 -15.70
N VAL A 22 -6.66 5.78 -14.80
CA VAL A 22 -7.81 4.85 -14.91
C VAL A 22 -9.14 5.59 -14.82
N GLU A 23 -9.22 6.60 -13.96
CA GLU A 23 -10.40 7.49 -13.82
C GLU A 23 -10.63 8.32 -15.10
N GLU A 24 -9.59 8.96 -15.62
CA GLU A 24 -9.65 9.79 -16.85
C GLU A 24 -10.07 8.96 -18.07
N GLU A 25 -9.64 7.70 -18.17
CA GLU A 25 -10.00 6.79 -19.26
C GLU A 25 -11.34 6.05 -19.05
N GLY A 26 -11.97 6.19 -17.88
CA GLY A 26 -13.17 5.42 -17.53
C GLY A 26 -12.97 3.91 -17.63
N ALA A 27 -11.75 3.44 -17.43
CA ALA A 27 -11.31 2.09 -17.80
C ALA A 27 -11.33 1.10 -16.63
N ARG A 28 -11.96 1.44 -15.50
CA ARG A 28 -11.88 0.65 -14.26
C ARG A 28 -12.25 -0.82 -14.47
N ASP A 29 -13.31 -1.10 -15.22
CA ASP A 29 -13.77 -2.47 -15.49
C ASP A 29 -12.97 -3.20 -16.58
N ARG A 30 -12.02 -2.50 -17.21
CA ARG A 30 -11.20 -3.01 -18.32
C ARG A 30 -9.74 -3.25 -17.90
N VAL A 31 -9.40 -2.93 -16.66
CA VAL A 31 -8.04 -3.06 -16.11
C VAL A 31 -8.04 -3.86 -14.82
N VAL A 32 -6.95 -4.60 -14.60
CA VAL A 32 -6.69 -5.30 -13.35
C VAL A 32 -5.73 -4.45 -12.53
N ILE A 33 -6.17 -3.98 -11.37
CA ILE A 33 -5.34 -3.18 -10.46
C ILE A 33 -4.74 -4.08 -9.40
N ALA A 34 -3.41 -4.14 -9.38
CA ALA A 34 -2.64 -4.84 -8.35
C ALA A 34 -1.82 -3.84 -7.52
N THR A 35 -1.86 -3.97 -6.20
CA THR A 35 -0.98 -3.20 -5.30
C THR A 35 -0.47 -4.07 -4.14
N LYS A 36 0.52 -3.56 -3.42
CA LYS A 36 1.27 -4.27 -2.40
C LYS A 36 1.45 -3.47 -1.13
N TYR A 37 1.46 -4.15 0.01
CA TYR A 37 1.69 -3.55 1.32
C TYR A 37 2.66 -4.38 2.15
N SER A 38 3.46 -3.68 2.97
CA SER A 38 4.35 -4.21 4.01
C SER A 38 5.19 -3.06 4.58
N ASN A 39 5.49 -2.07 3.73
CA ASN A 39 6.36 -0.96 4.09
C ASN A 39 5.73 -0.05 5.14
N ASN A 40 6.57 0.46 6.03
CA ASN A 40 6.16 1.47 6.98
C ASN A 40 6.12 2.85 6.30
N LEU A 41 4.91 3.37 6.08
CA LEU A 41 4.70 4.71 5.52
C LEU A 41 4.68 5.81 6.59
N GLN A 42 4.72 5.47 7.89
CA GLN A 42 4.73 6.41 9.01
C GLN A 42 5.95 6.14 9.91
N PRO A 43 7.07 6.85 9.68
CA PRO A 43 8.24 6.78 10.55
C PRO A 43 7.86 6.96 12.03
N GLY A 44 8.41 6.12 12.91
CA GLY A 44 8.11 6.16 14.35
C GLY A 44 6.84 5.42 14.78
N ASN A 45 6.00 4.94 13.87
CA ASN A 45 4.85 4.10 14.20
C ASN A 45 5.15 2.61 13.92
N PRO A 46 5.43 1.78 14.94
CA PRO A 46 5.75 0.37 14.74
C PRO A 46 4.56 -0.44 14.19
N ASN A 47 3.33 0.08 14.32
CA ASN A 47 2.11 -0.54 13.80
C ASN A 47 1.74 -0.08 12.39
N ALA A 48 2.55 0.77 11.76
CA ALA A 48 2.30 1.29 10.40
C ALA A 48 3.11 0.56 9.31
N GLY A 49 3.82 -0.51 9.68
CA GLY A 49 4.48 -1.43 8.75
C GLY A 49 4.25 -2.89 9.14
N GLY A 50 4.82 -3.79 8.35
CA GLY A 50 4.74 -5.23 8.56
C GLY A 50 3.46 -5.87 8.00
N ASN A 51 3.32 -7.17 8.22
CA ASN A 51 2.25 -7.99 7.62
C ASN A 51 1.07 -8.22 8.59
N GLY A 52 1.04 -7.50 9.71
CA GLY A 52 -0.03 -7.61 10.69
C GLY A 52 -1.38 -7.10 10.17
N ARG A 53 -2.48 -7.68 10.68
CA ARG A 53 -3.86 -7.33 10.31
C ARG A 53 -4.14 -5.83 10.37
N LYS A 54 -3.68 -5.14 11.42
CA LYS A 54 -3.88 -3.69 11.59
C LYS A 54 -3.21 -2.88 10.49
N ASN A 55 -2.01 -3.27 10.06
CA ASN A 55 -1.32 -2.57 8.98
C ASN A 55 -2.00 -2.82 7.63
N MET A 56 -2.42 -4.08 7.37
CA MET A 56 -3.16 -4.44 6.15
C MET A 56 -4.39 -3.57 5.95
N PHE A 57 -5.26 -3.45 6.96
CA PHE A 57 -6.48 -2.63 6.85
C PHE A 57 -6.17 -1.15 6.61
N ARG A 58 -5.18 -0.60 7.33
CA ARG A 58 -4.78 0.79 7.12
C ARG A 58 -4.18 1.03 5.73
N ALA A 59 -3.39 0.09 5.24
CA ALA A 59 -2.73 0.20 3.96
C ALA A 59 -3.75 0.09 2.81
N VAL A 60 -4.72 -0.83 2.88
CA VAL A 60 -5.76 -0.94 1.84
C VAL A 60 -6.64 0.31 1.79
N ASP A 61 -7.07 0.83 2.95
CA ASP A 61 -7.86 2.08 3.01
C ASP A 61 -7.13 3.26 2.37
N GLN A 62 -5.80 3.31 2.53
CA GLN A 62 -4.98 4.35 1.92
C GLN A 62 -4.79 4.13 0.42
N SER A 63 -4.59 2.90 -0.03
CA SER A 63 -4.46 2.58 -1.45
C SER A 63 -5.74 2.87 -2.22
N LEU A 64 -6.91 2.51 -1.68
CA LEU A 64 -8.22 2.80 -2.30
C LEU A 64 -8.44 4.31 -2.50
N LYS A 65 -8.03 5.12 -1.53
CA LYS A 65 -8.09 6.60 -1.63
C LYS A 65 -7.15 7.17 -2.69
N ARG A 66 -5.98 6.56 -2.89
CA ARG A 66 -5.00 7.00 -3.89
C ARG A 66 -5.35 6.51 -5.30
N LEU A 67 -6.04 5.38 -5.42
CA LEU A 67 -6.46 4.75 -6.68
C LEU A 67 -7.87 5.18 -7.15
N PRO A 68 -8.44 6.25 -6.58
CA PRO A 68 -9.89 6.51 -6.45
C PRO A 68 -10.82 5.37 -6.88
N THR A 69 -10.77 4.23 -6.18
CA THR A 69 -11.61 3.06 -6.48
C THR A 69 -12.10 2.40 -5.20
N ASP A 70 -13.17 1.64 -5.33
CA ASP A 70 -13.83 0.85 -4.30
C ASP A 70 -13.25 -0.56 -4.15
N TYR A 71 -12.50 -1.07 -5.14
CA TYR A 71 -11.88 -2.40 -5.07
C TYR A 71 -10.48 -2.48 -5.70
N ILE A 72 -9.69 -3.43 -5.22
CA ILE A 72 -8.38 -3.83 -5.77
C ILE A 72 -8.49 -5.30 -6.15
N ASP A 73 -8.08 -5.64 -7.36
CA ASP A 73 -8.21 -7.00 -7.90
C ASP A 73 -7.20 -7.96 -7.26
N LEU A 74 -5.99 -7.49 -7.00
CA LEU A 74 -4.93 -8.27 -6.39
C LEU A 74 -4.16 -7.46 -5.35
N TYR A 75 -4.17 -7.95 -4.10
CA TYR A 75 -3.46 -7.34 -2.99
C TYR A 75 -2.35 -8.26 -2.48
N VAL A 76 -1.09 -7.85 -2.69
CA VAL A 76 0.09 -8.73 -2.55
C VAL A 76 0.95 -8.32 -1.35
N VAL A 77 1.46 -9.31 -0.64
CA VAL A 77 2.55 -9.14 0.33
C VAL A 77 3.89 -9.40 -0.38
N PRO A 78 4.78 -8.41 -0.53
CA PRO A 78 5.96 -8.53 -1.39
C PRO A 78 7.05 -9.46 -0.85
N THR A 79 7.10 -9.77 0.46
CA THR A 79 8.05 -10.73 1.05
C THR A 79 7.52 -11.42 2.31
N TRP A 80 8.11 -12.58 2.64
CA TRP A 80 7.99 -13.28 3.93
C TRP A 80 8.73 -12.51 5.04
N GLY A 81 8.34 -11.28 5.32
CA GLY A 81 8.91 -10.49 6.41
C GLY A 81 8.26 -10.88 7.73
N CYS A 82 9.00 -11.58 8.59
CA CYS A 82 8.61 -11.97 9.97
C CYS A 82 8.33 -10.79 10.93
N HIS A 83 8.08 -9.58 10.43
CA HIS A 83 7.60 -8.44 11.22
C HIS A 83 6.07 -8.49 11.35
N ALA A 84 5.56 -9.57 11.92
CA ALA A 84 4.27 -9.49 12.60
C ALA A 84 4.53 -8.75 13.91
N ALA A 85 4.20 -7.46 13.98
CA ALA A 85 4.07 -6.79 15.25
C ALA A 85 2.94 -7.52 16.01
N VAL A 86 3.32 -8.46 16.88
CA VAL A 86 2.43 -9.06 17.86
C VAL A 86 1.95 -7.91 18.74
N SER A 87 0.67 -7.58 18.65
CA SER A 87 0.01 -6.79 19.69
C SER A 87 -0.02 -7.67 20.94
N ARG A 88 1.02 -7.58 21.78
CA ARG A 88 0.91 -7.97 23.18
C ARG A 88 0.05 -6.91 23.86
N ASN A 89 -1.25 -7.17 23.95
CA ASN A 89 -2.02 -6.67 25.08
C ASN A 89 -1.52 -7.47 26.29
N VAL A 90 -0.76 -6.80 27.15
CA VAL A 90 -0.61 -7.18 28.56
C VAL A 90 -1.70 -6.46 29.33
#